data_AF-A0A930RWT8-F1
#
_entry.id   AF-A0A930RWT8-F1
#
_cell.length_a   1.000
_cell.length_b   1.000
_cell.length_c   1.000
_cell.angle_alpha   90.00
_cell.angle_beta   90.00
_cell.angle_gamma   90.00
#
_symmetry.space_group_name_H-M   'P 1'
#
loop_
_entity.id
_entity.type
_entity.pdbx_description
1 polymer ?
#
loop_
_entity_poly.entity_id
_entity_poly.type
_entity_poly.pdbx_seq_one_letter_code
_entity_poly.pdbx_strand_id
1 'polypeptide(L)'
;FGGFVEWNKGDSNENSMAIPVDDAKFDIGMIIIVVSAAEKKISSRAGMELTVSTSPFYEGWVTSAATDLADIKEAIKDRDIHRIGSIAEFNGMKMHATMLASNPPFCYFEPESIIAQQTIRTIREERGIPAYFTMDAGPNVKVICKASDIPAIMEELGKVFPSEKLIPTLPGEGIRTLTEDEWNASRAAFEGK
;
A
#
# COMPACT_ATOMS: atom_id res chain seq x y z
N PHE A 1 11.91 -6.77 9.26
CA PHE A 1 11.95 -7.86 8.27
C PHE A 1 11.87 -7.26 6.87
N GLY A 2 12.44 -7.92 5.86
CA GLY A 2 12.21 -7.57 4.45
C GLY A 2 11.08 -8.42 3.87
N GLY A 3 10.71 -8.18 2.61
CA GLY A 3 9.67 -8.94 1.92
C GLY A 3 8.26 -8.74 2.48
N PHE A 4 7.46 -9.81 2.52
CA PHE A 4 6.12 -9.81 3.10
C PHE A 4 6.18 -10.06 4.61
N VAL A 5 5.46 -9.23 5.36
CA VAL A 5 5.46 -9.25 6.82
C VAL A 5 4.03 -9.10 7.32
N GLU A 6 3.65 -9.96 8.25
CA GLU A 6 2.39 -9.88 8.98
C GLU A 6 2.62 -9.20 10.32
N TRP A 7 1.70 -8.35 10.75
CA TRP A 7 1.61 -7.99 12.17
C TRP A 7 0.59 -8.89 12.85
N ASN A 8 1.08 -9.81 13.69
CA ASN A 8 0.22 -10.56 14.57
C ASN A 8 -0.26 -9.65 15.70
N LYS A 9 -1.57 -9.39 15.77
CA LYS A 9 -2.15 -8.50 16.78
C LYS A 9 -1.90 -8.98 18.22
N GLY A 10 -1.79 -10.30 18.42
CA GLY A 10 -1.68 -10.89 19.74
C GLY A 10 -2.95 -10.71 20.60
N ASP A 11 -2.86 -11.11 21.85
CA ASP A 11 -3.83 -10.81 22.91
C ASP A 11 -3.20 -9.98 24.06
N SER A 12 -1.89 -9.71 23.97
CA SER A 12 -1.14 -8.92 24.93
C SER A 12 -0.02 -8.13 24.25
N ASN A 13 0.63 -7.23 25.00
CA ASN A 13 1.76 -6.46 24.50
C ASN A 13 2.96 -7.36 24.17
N GLU A 14 3.10 -8.49 24.86
CA GLU A 14 4.22 -9.41 24.75
C GLU A 14 4.16 -10.26 23.47
N ASN A 15 2.96 -10.47 22.90
CA ASN A 15 2.77 -11.29 21.70
C ASN A 15 2.22 -10.52 20.49
N SER A 16 2.05 -9.21 20.61
CA SER A 16 1.77 -8.31 19.49
C SER A 16 3.05 -7.95 18.74
N MET A 17 3.33 -8.64 17.63
CA MET A 17 4.63 -8.53 16.95
C MET A 17 4.57 -8.81 15.45
N ALA A 18 5.58 -8.32 14.74
CA ALA A 18 5.77 -8.62 13.33
C ALA A 18 6.33 -10.04 13.11
N ILE A 19 5.79 -10.75 12.13
CA ILE A 19 6.19 -12.11 11.73
C ILE A 19 6.50 -12.10 10.23
N PRO A 20 7.68 -12.55 9.78
CA PRO A 20 7.97 -12.67 8.36
C PRO A 20 7.10 -13.74 7.70
N VAL A 21 6.62 -13.46 6.48
CA VAL A 21 5.74 -14.36 5.71
C VAL A 21 6.47 -14.95 4.51
N ASP A 22 7.12 -14.11 3.71
CA ASP A 22 7.82 -14.51 2.49
C ASP A 22 8.91 -13.47 2.15
N ASP A 23 9.99 -13.87 1.47
CA ASP A 23 11.09 -12.97 1.13
C ASP A 23 10.81 -12.07 -0.09
N ALA A 24 9.65 -12.24 -0.73
CA ALA A 24 9.18 -11.52 -1.91
C ALA A 24 10.14 -11.62 -3.11
N LYS A 25 10.94 -12.69 -3.21
CA LYS A 25 11.84 -12.94 -4.36
C LYS A 25 11.09 -13.58 -5.53
N PHE A 26 10.08 -12.88 -6.01
CA PHE A 26 9.37 -13.20 -7.25
C PHE A 26 9.03 -11.91 -7.99
N ASP A 27 8.39 -12.05 -9.14
CA ASP A 27 8.05 -10.94 -10.03
C ASP A 27 6.90 -10.09 -9.46
N ILE A 28 7.20 -9.30 -8.43
CA ILE A 28 6.30 -8.37 -7.78
C ILE A 28 7.00 -7.03 -7.59
N GLY A 29 6.25 -5.97 -7.84
CA GLY A 29 6.72 -4.60 -7.72
C GLY A 29 5.60 -3.67 -7.29
N MET A 30 5.98 -2.41 -7.07
CA MET A 30 5.05 -1.37 -6.69
C MET A 30 5.37 -0.05 -7.40
N ILE A 31 4.36 0.73 -7.73
CA ILE A 31 4.52 2.12 -8.16
C ILE A 31 3.77 3.01 -7.18
N ILE A 32 4.43 4.02 -6.64
CA ILE A 32 3.80 5.02 -5.76
C ILE A 32 3.42 6.22 -6.63
N ILE A 33 2.15 6.60 -6.58
CA ILE A 33 1.60 7.82 -7.18
C ILE A 33 1.45 8.84 -6.05
N VAL A 34 2.36 9.83 -6.05
CA VAL A 34 2.39 10.90 -5.05
C VAL A 34 1.34 11.96 -5.42
N VAL A 35 0.16 11.86 -4.82
CA VAL A 35 -0.93 12.83 -5.01
C VAL A 35 -0.62 14.13 -4.27
N SER A 36 -0.28 14.01 -2.98
CA SER A 36 0.05 15.15 -2.13
C SER A 36 1.07 14.77 -1.06
N ALA A 37 2.01 15.68 -0.82
CA ALA A 37 2.96 15.63 0.30
C ALA A 37 2.53 16.54 1.48
N ALA A 38 1.38 17.20 1.36
CA ALA A 38 0.87 18.09 2.41
C ALA A 38 0.48 17.31 3.67
N GLU A 39 0.50 18.01 4.80
CA GLU A 39 0.04 17.43 6.06
C GLU A 39 -1.46 17.04 5.98
N LYS A 40 -1.78 15.90 6.55
CA LYS A 40 -3.14 15.35 6.53
C LYS A 40 -4.05 16.24 7.38
N LYS A 41 -5.24 16.57 6.86
CA LYS A 41 -6.27 17.30 7.63
C LYS A 41 -6.67 16.59 8.92
N ILE A 42 -6.67 15.26 8.91
CA ILE A 42 -6.93 14.40 10.08
C ILE A 42 -5.78 13.41 10.20
N SER A 43 -5.11 13.41 11.36
CA SER A 43 -4.03 12.45 11.63
C SER A 43 -4.56 11.02 11.62
N SER A 44 -3.72 10.05 11.26
CA SER A 44 -4.12 8.64 11.24
C SER A 44 -4.65 8.18 12.61
N ARG A 45 -4.04 8.63 13.71
CA ARG A 45 -4.46 8.28 15.07
C ARG A 45 -5.88 8.77 15.36
N ALA A 46 -6.15 10.05 15.11
CA ALA A 46 -7.48 10.62 15.34
C ALA A 46 -8.53 9.97 14.43
N GLY A 47 -8.19 9.72 13.16
CA GLY A 47 -9.08 9.05 12.21
C GLY A 47 -9.41 7.61 12.63
N MET A 48 -8.41 6.85 13.11
CA MET A 48 -8.61 5.49 13.61
C MET A 48 -9.53 5.46 14.83
N GLU A 49 -9.27 6.31 15.83
CA GLU A 49 -10.09 6.39 17.04
C GLU A 49 -11.55 6.78 16.73
N LEU A 50 -11.74 7.76 15.85
CA LEU A 50 -13.07 8.16 15.38
C LEU A 50 -13.80 7.02 14.65
N THR A 51 -13.08 6.30 13.79
CA THR A 51 -13.65 5.18 13.02
C THR A 51 -14.09 4.05 13.95
N VAL A 52 -13.25 3.67 14.91
CA VAL A 52 -13.57 2.61 15.89
C VAL A 52 -14.80 3.00 16.72
N SER A 53 -14.90 4.25 17.14
CA SER A 53 -15.95 4.71 18.05
C SER A 53 -17.29 4.99 17.36
N THR A 54 -17.30 5.28 16.05
CA THR A 54 -18.51 5.81 15.40
C THR A 54 -18.92 5.11 14.11
N SER A 55 -18.03 4.39 13.42
CA SER A 55 -18.36 3.79 12.13
C SER A 55 -19.20 2.52 12.32
N PRO A 56 -20.41 2.45 11.72
CA PRO A 56 -21.23 1.25 11.79
C PRO A 56 -20.64 0.07 11.00
N PHE A 57 -19.63 0.31 10.15
CA PHE A 57 -18.98 -0.72 9.34
C PHE A 57 -17.75 -1.33 10.01
N TYR A 58 -17.30 -0.80 11.16
CA TYR A 58 -16.03 -1.18 11.77
C TYR A 58 -15.95 -2.67 12.12
N GLU A 59 -16.94 -3.23 12.81
CA GLU A 59 -16.95 -4.64 13.21
C GLU A 59 -16.94 -5.61 12.01
N GLY A 60 -17.70 -5.25 10.96
CA GLY A 60 -17.70 -6.00 9.71
C GLY A 60 -16.35 -5.94 9.00
N TRP A 61 -15.70 -4.77 9.01
CA TRP A 61 -14.35 -4.61 8.47
C TRP A 61 -13.34 -5.47 9.23
N VAL A 62 -13.31 -5.44 10.56
CA VAL A 62 -12.40 -6.26 11.39
C VAL A 62 -12.54 -7.76 11.08
N THR A 63 -13.77 -8.25 11.01
CA THR A 63 -14.06 -9.66 10.68
C THR A 63 -13.57 -10.01 9.28
N SER A 64 -13.87 -9.15 8.30
CA SER A 64 -13.47 -9.38 6.92
C SER A 64 -11.95 -9.28 6.71
N ALA A 65 -11.26 -8.41 7.46
CA ALA A 65 -9.81 -8.24 7.38
C ALA A 65 -9.05 -9.50 7.87
N ALA A 66 -9.60 -10.22 8.85
CA ALA A 66 -9.05 -11.51 9.27
C ALA A 66 -9.15 -12.57 8.16
N THR A 67 -10.22 -12.54 7.37
CA THR A 67 -10.38 -13.43 6.20
C THR A 67 -9.42 -13.03 5.09
N ASP A 68 -9.34 -11.73 4.76
CA ASP A 68 -8.41 -11.21 3.76
C ASP A 68 -6.95 -11.57 4.10
N LEU A 69 -6.57 -11.53 5.39
CA LEU A 69 -5.23 -11.88 5.86
C LEU A 69 -4.91 -13.37 5.62
N ALA A 70 -5.87 -14.27 5.88
CA ALA A 70 -5.68 -15.68 5.59
C ALA A 70 -5.54 -15.91 4.06
N ASP A 71 -6.42 -15.29 3.28
CA ASP A 71 -6.46 -15.47 1.82
C ASP A 71 -5.22 -14.88 1.13
N ILE A 72 -4.73 -13.72 1.57
CA ILE A 72 -3.56 -13.08 0.97
C ILE A 72 -2.28 -13.87 1.27
N LYS A 73 -2.19 -14.56 2.42
CA LYS A 73 -1.05 -15.43 2.74
C LYS A 73 -0.97 -16.64 1.80
N GLU A 74 -2.11 -17.27 1.49
CA GLU A 74 -2.12 -18.32 0.47
C GLU A 74 -1.81 -17.75 -0.92
N ALA A 75 -2.32 -16.57 -1.27
CA ALA A 75 -2.00 -15.92 -2.55
C ALA A 75 -0.50 -15.57 -2.69
N ILE A 76 0.15 -15.12 -1.61
CA ILE A 76 1.60 -14.86 -1.54
C ILE A 76 2.38 -16.16 -1.76
N LYS A 77 2.00 -17.23 -1.05
CA LYS A 77 2.61 -18.56 -1.18
C LYS A 77 2.49 -19.11 -2.60
N ASP A 78 1.34 -18.90 -3.25
CA ASP A 78 1.08 -19.29 -4.63
C ASP A 78 1.69 -18.33 -5.67
N ARG A 79 2.23 -17.18 -5.23
CA ARG A 79 2.74 -16.08 -6.07
C ARG A 79 1.70 -15.57 -7.07
N ASP A 80 0.43 -15.60 -6.67
CA ASP A 80 -0.70 -15.18 -7.50
C ASP A 80 -0.91 -13.66 -7.38
N ILE A 81 -0.30 -12.91 -8.29
CA ILE A 81 -0.40 -11.45 -8.34
C ILE A 81 -1.84 -10.96 -8.47
N HIS A 82 -2.70 -11.69 -9.17
CA HIS A 82 -4.11 -11.31 -9.32
C HIS A 82 -4.85 -11.39 -7.99
N ARG A 83 -4.65 -12.48 -7.24
CA ARG A 83 -5.24 -12.63 -5.91
C ARG A 83 -4.65 -11.64 -4.91
N ILE A 84 -3.32 -11.50 -4.88
CA ILE A 84 -2.64 -10.53 -3.99
C ILE A 84 -3.19 -9.12 -4.22
N GLY A 85 -3.20 -8.67 -5.48
CA GLY A 85 -3.66 -7.34 -5.84
C GLY A 85 -5.15 -7.12 -5.59
N SER A 86 -6.00 -8.10 -5.92
CA SER A 86 -7.45 -7.97 -5.72
C SER A 86 -7.83 -7.91 -4.24
N ILE A 87 -7.18 -8.72 -3.40
CA ILE A 87 -7.41 -8.71 -1.95
C ILE A 87 -6.93 -7.39 -1.35
N ALA A 88 -5.74 -6.92 -1.74
CA ALA A 88 -5.20 -5.65 -1.26
C ALA A 88 -6.07 -4.44 -1.68
N GLU A 89 -6.54 -4.40 -2.93
CA GLU A 89 -7.44 -3.35 -3.44
C GLU A 89 -8.77 -3.34 -2.69
N PHE A 90 -9.38 -4.51 -2.52
CA PHE A 90 -10.64 -4.61 -1.80
C PHE A 90 -10.50 -4.29 -0.31
N ASN A 91 -9.46 -4.78 0.36
CA ASN A 91 -9.19 -4.50 1.77
C ASN A 91 -8.98 -2.98 2.01
N GLY A 92 -8.17 -2.32 1.17
CA GLY A 92 -7.96 -0.88 1.23
C GLY A 92 -9.25 -0.08 1.06
N MET A 93 -10.11 -0.48 0.11
CA MET A 93 -11.42 0.17 -0.06
C MET A 93 -12.38 -0.06 1.10
N LYS A 94 -12.39 -1.26 1.72
CA LYS A 94 -13.16 -1.50 2.94
C LYS A 94 -12.70 -0.61 4.09
N MET A 95 -11.40 -0.42 4.26
CA MET A 95 -10.84 0.51 5.26
C MET A 95 -11.32 1.96 5.00
N HIS A 96 -11.30 2.44 3.75
CA HIS A 96 -11.82 3.78 3.46
C HIS A 96 -13.33 3.88 3.63
N ALA A 97 -14.08 2.82 3.36
CA ALA A 97 -15.52 2.79 3.58
C ALA A 97 -15.89 2.97 5.06
N THR A 98 -15.09 2.42 6.01
CA THR A 98 -15.34 2.67 7.43
C THR A 98 -15.16 4.15 7.78
N MET A 99 -14.17 4.84 7.20
CA MET A 99 -13.94 6.27 7.42
C MET A 99 -15.09 7.14 6.88
N LEU A 100 -15.60 6.79 5.70
CA LEU A 100 -16.75 7.47 5.08
C LEU A 100 -18.04 7.29 5.90
N ALA A 101 -18.16 6.18 6.62
CA ALA A 101 -19.31 5.88 7.48
C ALA A 101 -19.14 6.35 8.94
N SER A 102 -17.99 6.92 9.31
CA SER A 102 -17.76 7.52 10.63
C SER A 102 -18.63 8.76 10.87
N ASN A 103 -18.73 9.22 12.12
CA ASN A 103 -19.49 10.42 12.49
C ASN A 103 -18.65 11.38 13.39
N PRO A 104 -18.18 12.53 12.89
CA PRO A 104 -18.40 13.03 11.53
C PRO A 104 -17.67 12.20 10.46
N PRO A 105 -18.23 12.10 9.25
CA PRO A 105 -17.58 11.36 8.17
C PRO A 105 -16.34 12.10 7.69
N PHE A 106 -15.33 11.34 7.27
CA PHE A 106 -14.12 11.90 6.69
C PHE A 106 -13.56 10.99 5.59
N CYS A 107 -12.70 11.56 4.74
CA CYS A 107 -12.01 10.80 3.72
C CYS A 107 -10.60 11.34 3.50
N TYR A 108 -9.73 10.47 2.99
CA TYR A 108 -8.37 10.82 2.57
C TYR A 108 -8.23 10.96 1.04
N PHE A 109 -9.29 10.67 0.30
CA PHE A 109 -9.30 10.80 -1.13
C PHE A 109 -9.21 12.27 -1.52
N GLU A 110 -8.33 12.55 -2.47
CA GLU A 110 -8.31 13.79 -3.23
C GLU A 110 -8.71 13.48 -4.68
N PRO A 111 -9.09 14.46 -5.51
CA PRO A 111 -9.50 14.22 -6.89
C PRO A 111 -8.51 13.36 -7.68
N GLU A 112 -7.21 13.61 -7.54
CA GLU A 112 -6.14 12.85 -8.18
C GLU A 112 -6.03 11.41 -7.67
N SER A 113 -6.43 11.12 -6.43
CA SER A 113 -6.53 9.75 -5.93
C SER A 113 -7.57 8.96 -6.74
N ILE A 114 -8.72 9.57 -7.03
CA ILE A 114 -9.79 8.93 -7.81
C ILE A 114 -9.36 8.73 -9.26
N ILE A 115 -8.71 9.74 -9.86
CA ILE A 115 -8.12 9.63 -11.19
C ILE A 115 -7.13 8.46 -11.25
N ALA A 116 -6.24 8.33 -10.26
CA ALA A 116 -5.28 7.23 -10.19
C ALA A 116 -5.98 5.87 -10.13
N GLN A 117 -6.97 5.70 -9.26
CA GLN A 117 -7.75 4.46 -9.13
C GLN A 117 -8.43 4.07 -10.45
N GLN A 118 -9.02 5.04 -11.15
CA GLN A 118 -9.68 4.82 -12.44
C GLN A 118 -8.67 4.43 -13.52
N THR A 119 -7.55 5.15 -13.63
CA THR A 119 -6.49 4.83 -14.59
C THR A 119 -5.93 3.42 -14.38
N ILE A 120 -5.73 3.00 -13.12
CA ILE A 120 -5.25 1.64 -12.81
C ILE A 120 -6.26 0.58 -13.23
N ARG A 121 -7.57 0.82 -13.03
CA ARG A 121 -8.63 -0.07 -13.52
C ARG A 121 -8.62 -0.16 -15.04
N THR A 122 -8.52 0.98 -15.73
CA THR A 122 -8.43 1.04 -17.20
C THR A 122 -7.22 0.27 -17.72
N ILE A 123 -6.04 0.43 -17.11
CA ILE A 123 -4.85 -0.35 -17.47
C ILE A 123 -5.14 -1.86 -17.37
N ARG A 124 -5.76 -2.29 -16.27
CA ARG A 124 -6.10 -3.69 -16.05
C ARG A 124 -7.11 -4.22 -17.05
N GLU A 125 -8.16 -3.46 -17.34
CA GLU A 125 -9.28 -3.87 -18.20
C GLU A 125 -8.94 -3.82 -19.69
N GLU A 126 -8.26 -2.76 -20.15
CA GLU A 126 -8.00 -2.54 -21.58
C GLU A 126 -6.68 -3.14 -22.06
N ARG A 127 -5.66 -3.19 -21.20
CA ARG A 127 -4.33 -3.71 -21.56
C ARG A 127 -4.10 -5.14 -21.08
N GLY A 128 -4.97 -5.67 -20.22
CA GLY A 128 -4.81 -6.99 -19.61
C GLY A 128 -3.60 -7.09 -18.66
N ILE A 129 -3.07 -5.94 -18.21
CA ILE A 129 -1.91 -5.89 -17.32
C ILE A 129 -2.39 -6.00 -15.86
N PRO A 130 -1.92 -6.96 -15.05
CA PRO A 130 -2.30 -7.08 -13.65
C PRO A 130 -1.79 -5.89 -12.82
N ALA A 131 -2.62 -4.87 -12.66
CA ALA A 131 -2.35 -3.68 -11.86
C ALA A 131 -3.51 -3.46 -10.87
N TYR A 132 -3.19 -3.30 -9.59
CA TYR A 132 -4.16 -3.17 -8.52
C TYR A 132 -3.76 -2.05 -7.58
N PHE A 133 -4.70 -1.25 -7.11
CA PHE A 133 -4.35 -0.13 -6.25
C PHE A 133 -4.57 -0.43 -4.77
N THR A 134 -3.80 0.21 -3.90
CA THR A 134 -4.09 0.30 -2.47
C THR A 134 -3.73 1.69 -1.94
N MET A 135 -4.27 2.03 -0.78
CA MET A 135 -4.14 3.34 -0.15
C MET A 135 -4.07 3.18 1.37
N ASP A 136 -3.30 4.06 2.00
CA ASP A 136 -3.23 4.18 3.46
C ASP A 136 -4.15 5.30 3.94
N ALA A 137 -3.94 5.77 5.17
CA ALA A 137 -4.55 6.98 5.70
C ALA A 137 -4.03 8.27 5.03
N GLY A 138 -4.14 8.44 3.70
CA GLY A 138 -3.70 9.60 2.94
C GLY A 138 -4.02 9.48 1.44
N PRO A 139 -3.79 10.54 0.64
CA PRO A 139 -4.26 10.57 -0.75
C PRO A 139 -3.35 9.79 -1.72
N ASN A 140 -2.14 9.42 -1.32
CA ASN A 140 -1.17 8.73 -2.17
C ASN A 140 -1.63 7.30 -2.48
N VAL A 141 -1.62 6.96 -3.77
CA VAL A 141 -2.04 5.67 -4.29
C VAL A 141 -0.81 4.82 -4.57
N LYS A 142 -0.88 3.53 -4.26
CA LYS A 142 0.17 2.56 -4.59
C LYS A 142 -0.40 1.52 -5.54
N VAL A 143 0.35 1.19 -6.58
CA VAL A 143 -0.02 0.19 -7.58
C VAL A 143 0.78 -1.07 -7.30
N ILE A 144 0.11 -2.16 -6.95
CA ILE A 144 0.68 -3.52 -6.86
C ILE A 144 0.59 -4.15 -8.24
N CYS A 145 1.72 -4.63 -8.74
CA CYS A 145 1.86 -5.20 -10.08
C CYS A 145 3.04 -6.16 -10.15
N LYS A 146 3.27 -6.76 -11.32
CA LYS A 146 4.52 -7.46 -11.62
C LYS A 146 5.65 -6.45 -11.82
N ALA A 147 6.86 -6.80 -11.40
CA ALA A 147 8.03 -5.96 -11.63
C ALA A 147 8.32 -5.82 -13.14
N SER A 148 8.08 -6.87 -13.92
CA SER A 148 8.21 -6.86 -15.38
C SER A 148 7.26 -5.86 -16.07
N ASP A 149 6.13 -5.56 -15.46
CA ASP A 149 5.07 -4.74 -16.05
C ASP A 149 5.22 -3.25 -15.68
N ILE A 150 6.11 -2.91 -14.75
CA ILE A 150 6.36 -1.53 -14.31
C ILE A 150 6.57 -0.57 -15.48
N PRO A 151 7.42 -0.85 -16.50
CA PRO A 151 7.63 0.08 -17.61
C PRO A 151 6.34 0.40 -18.38
N ALA A 152 5.51 -0.61 -18.66
CA ALA A 152 4.26 -0.43 -19.37
C ALA A 152 3.21 0.34 -18.54
N ILE A 153 3.15 0.07 -17.23
CA ILE A 153 2.26 0.79 -16.32
C ILE A 153 2.71 2.25 -16.17
N MET A 154 4.02 2.50 -16.07
CA MET A 154 4.59 3.85 -16.00
C MET A 154 4.31 4.66 -17.26
N GLU A 155 4.34 4.05 -18.45
CA GLU A 155 3.95 4.71 -19.71
C GLU A 155 2.49 5.18 -19.67
N GLU A 156 1.57 4.32 -19.24
CA GLU A 156 0.14 4.68 -19.15
C GLU A 156 -0.13 5.72 -18.05
N LEU A 157 0.46 5.56 -16.87
CA LEU A 157 0.35 6.54 -15.79
C LEU A 157 0.97 7.89 -16.17
N GLY A 158 2.07 7.89 -16.94
CA GLY A 158 2.76 9.09 -17.40
C GLY A 158 1.95 9.97 -18.37
N LYS A 159 0.86 9.44 -18.95
CA LYS A 159 -0.10 10.22 -19.74
C LYS A 159 -0.99 11.11 -18.87
N VAL A 160 -1.10 10.81 -17.58
CA VAL A 160 -2.03 11.43 -16.63
C VAL A 160 -1.28 12.16 -15.51
N PHE A 161 -0.20 11.56 -15.02
CA PHE A 161 0.61 12.09 -13.92
C PHE A 161 2.01 12.45 -14.41
N PRO A 162 2.57 13.57 -13.94
CA PRO A 162 3.94 13.94 -14.27
C PRO A 162 4.93 12.96 -13.61
N SER A 163 6.08 12.74 -14.26
CA SER A 163 7.00 11.66 -13.90
C SER A 163 7.57 11.79 -12.49
N GLU A 164 7.74 13.01 -11.96
CA GLU A 164 8.19 13.25 -10.60
C GLU A 164 7.22 12.75 -9.51
N LYS A 165 5.95 12.51 -9.87
CA LYS A 165 4.94 11.94 -8.96
C LYS A 165 4.90 10.42 -9.01
N LEU A 166 5.66 9.77 -9.91
CA LEU A 166 5.61 8.33 -10.12
C LEU A 166 6.92 7.69 -9.67
N ILE A 167 6.86 6.91 -8.59
CA ILE A 167 8.04 6.28 -7.99
C ILE A 167 7.91 4.76 -8.12
N PRO A 168 8.59 4.12 -9.09
CA PRO A 168 8.67 2.67 -9.14
C PRO A 168 9.59 2.13 -8.04
N THR A 169 9.23 1.01 -7.44
CA THR A 169 10.00 0.36 -6.38
C THR A 169 9.78 -1.16 -6.39
N LEU A 170 10.72 -1.87 -5.77
CA LEU A 170 10.71 -3.32 -5.59
C LEU A 170 10.66 -3.66 -4.09
N PRO A 171 10.34 -4.91 -3.72
CA PRO A 171 10.43 -5.35 -2.33
C PRO A 171 11.81 -5.05 -1.73
N GLY A 172 11.80 -4.46 -0.54
CA GLY A 172 13.02 -4.08 0.19
C GLY A 172 13.54 -5.18 1.10
N GLU A 173 14.84 -5.08 1.41
CA GLU A 173 15.49 -5.90 2.43
C GLU A 173 15.04 -5.49 3.85
N GLY A 174 15.36 -6.34 4.83
CA GLY A 174 15.24 -5.96 6.23
C GLY A 174 16.29 -4.93 6.64
N ILE A 175 16.14 -4.37 7.85
CA ILE A 175 17.16 -3.51 8.44
C ILE A 175 18.51 -4.25 8.50
N ARG A 176 19.59 -3.57 8.08
CA ARG A 176 20.96 -4.07 8.19
C ARG A 176 21.87 -2.97 8.71
N THR A 177 22.97 -3.35 9.33
CA THR A 177 24.06 -2.43 9.64
C THR A 177 24.82 -2.06 8.38
N LEU A 178 25.25 -0.81 8.28
CA LEU A 178 26.15 -0.34 7.23
C LEU A 178 27.60 -0.56 7.67
N THR A 179 28.49 -0.82 6.71
CA THR A 179 29.93 -0.66 6.95
C THR A 179 30.29 0.83 7.10
N GLU A 180 31.47 1.13 7.65
CA GLU A 180 31.94 2.51 7.76
C GLU A 180 32.05 3.19 6.38
N ASP A 181 32.49 2.44 5.37
CA ASP A 181 32.56 2.92 3.98
C ASP A 181 31.17 3.21 3.40
N GLU A 182 30.20 2.31 3.60
CA GLU A 182 28.81 2.52 3.15
C GLU A 182 28.19 3.73 3.85
N TRP A 183 28.45 3.91 5.15
CA TRP A 183 28.00 5.05 5.92
C TRP A 183 28.59 6.37 5.39
N ASN A 184 29.90 6.41 5.16
CA ASN A 184 30.59 7.59 4.65
C ASN A 184 30.10 7.95 3.24
N ALA A 185 29.89 6.95 2.38
CA ALA A 185 29.32 7.15 1.05
C ALA A 185 27.88 7.69 1.11
N SER A 186 27.03 7.14 2.00
CA SER A 186 25.66 7.62 2.19
C SER A 186 25.62 9.07 2.67
N ARG A 187 26.53 9.48 3.55
CA ARG A 187 26.62 10.86 4.03
C ARG A 187 27.01 11.82 2.92
N ALA A 188 28.03 11.49 2.13
CA ALA A 188 28.48 12.32 1.02
C ALA A 188 27.36 12.54 -0.02
N ALA A 189 26.56 11.51 -0.30
CA ALA A 189 25.42 11.60 -1.22
C ALA A 189 24.26 12.48 -0.69
N PHE A 190 24.12 12.59 0.63
CA PHE A 190 23.09 13.42 1.27
C PHE A 190 23.52 14.88 1.40
N GLU A 191 24.78 15.14 1.74
CA GLU A 191 25.35 16.49 1.89
C GLU A 191 25.61 17.18 0.54
N GLY A 192 25.66 16.42 -0.56
CA GLY A 192 25.83 16.94 -1.93
C GLY A 192 24.51 17.32 -2.65
N LYS A 193 23.36 17.27 -1.97
CA LYS A 193 22.05 17.70 -2.46
C LYS A 193 21.58 18.96 -1.74
#